data_AF-A0A387B2C6-F1
#
_entry.id   AF-A0A387B2C6-F1
#
_cell.length_a   1.000
_cell.length_b   1.000
_cell.length_c   1.000
_cell.angle_alpha   90.00
_cell.angle_beta   90.00
_cell.angle_gamma   90.00
#
_symmetry.space_group_name_H-M   'P 1'
#
loop_
_entity.id
_entity.type
_entity.pdbx_description
1 polymer ?
#
loop_
_entity_poly.entity_id
_entity_poly.type
_entity_poly.pdbx_seq_one_letter_code
_entity_poly.pdbx_strand_id
1 'polypeptide(L)'
;MSETTTVAAEPQEQTADRRAPSTLRRALVWTTIVGVVAAGTAGLAASDLVAPPSDGGRAARYVPADGAATLTTAADGTRAVHEHARGTGPGLLLELPASAAAGFFGEYPEAALRNMQLWRETITPIDDPDDVPTSTLYLLGDAGVSMLSVTGGQIGFAFSPALVMLPADAAPGAHWTGSGSAVPSGALGYTVSGEVAAGDAGCLLATTDTRYSEASSGEVLLAITETITWCPGRGAIRDVGTVNGDPVDYSSVELPAGGLGAAGLVTEPAPPDWADAADWRSRELSFVISDPAFGDSPQGMPFDGLAATTSDGTLVSAIGARLVAYTVDGTTATRTWKASPGGDLLALSAIGEVTLVSTSQRRLLAYDGRGARLWAVEFPDVVLSPPTAGPDGDILAVSLDGTLRRLDLATGETLWSTALRTDVEAPPAVGDGIVVVVDRGGTVIAHSLADGSERWRTRYDGAELVAAGEGVVVVQSSGADVWALDPANGAVRWDSEHRGVGRQLLVMSGVVVAQSDESAAAWAVDGDGTMLWSSDATEGLFGDGERFVLVGLSGLEVRTPDGEVLGEVELGEASIGVSRVVMPMPHGIRVLQSNTTGMEVGG
;
A
#
# COMPACT_ATOMS: atom_id res chain seq x y z
N MET A 1 49.89 58.54 -21.86
CA MET A 1 51.28 58.45 -21.40
C MET A 1 51.22 57.91 -19.98
N SER A 2 51.42 56.63 -19.70
CA SER A 2 52.21 55.54 -20.31
C SER A 2 51.39 54.21 -20.23
N GLU A 3 51.35 53.28 -21.19
CA GLU A 3 52.38 52.33 -21.66
C GLU A 3 53.11 51.60 -20.51
N THR A 4 53.29 50.27 -20.40
CA THR A 4 53.06 49.08 -21.23
C THR A 4 53.28 47.82 -20.33
N THR A 5 52.52 46.74 -20.58
CA THR A 5 52.79 45.28 -20.53
C THR A 5 54.11 44.80 -19.87
N THR A 6 54.17 43.75 -19.01
CA THR A 6 54.35 42.34 -19.45
C THR A 6 54.37 41.27 -18.32
N VAL A 7 53.80 40.11 -18.65
CA VAL A 7 54.25 38.70 -18.46
C VAL A 7 54.04 37.97 -17.12
N ALA A 8 53.59 36.73 -17.31
CA ALA A 8 53.13 35.67 -16.42
C ALA A 8 54.15 35.12 -15.41
N ALA A 9 53.62 34.57 -14.32
CA ALA A 9 54.22 33.51 -13.52
C ALA A 9 53.12 32.46 -13.19
N GLU A 10 53.49 31.19 -13.27
CA GLU A 10 52.68 29.98 -13.08
C GLU A 10 51.89 29.96 -11.75
N PRO A 11 50.74 29.25 -11.68
CA PRO A 11 50.15 28.93 -10.39
C PRO A 11 50.89 27.74 -9.76
N GLN A 12 51.52 28.00 -8.62
CA GLN A 12 52.03 26.98 -7.70
C GLN A 12 50.87 26.14 -7.13
N GLU A 13 51.06 24.82 -7.13
CA GLU A 13 50.32 23.87 -6.30
C GLU A 13 50.30 24.34 -4.84
N GLN A 14 49.12 24.67 -4.32
CA GLN A 14 48.88 24.67 -2.88
C GLN A 14 48.30 23.32 -2.49
N THR A 15 49.13 22.51 -1.84
CA THR A 15 48.72 21.38 -1.01
C THR A 15 47.79 21.86 0.10
N ALA A 16 46.49 21.68 -0.07
CA ALA A 16 45.50 21.88 0.97
C ALA A 16 45.35 20.59 1.80
N ASP A 17 45.76 20.73 3.05
CA ASP A 17 45.72 19.80 4.17
C ASP A 17 44.33 19.12 4.31
N ARG A 18 44.29 17.79 4.14
CA ARG A 18 43.10 16.96 4.37
C ARG A 18 42.81 16.89 5.87
N ARG A 19 42.00 17.82 6.38
CA ARG A 19 41.34 17.62 7.68
C ARG A 19 40.29 16.51 7.55
N ALA A 20 40.47 15.45 8.31
CA ALA A 20 39.48 14.41 8.51
C ALA A 20 38.13 15.00 8.97
N PRO A 21 36.98 14.58 8.41
CA PRO A 21 35.69 15.01 8.92
C PRO A 21 35.47 14.39 10.30
N SER A 22 35.12 15.25 11.27
CA SER A 22 34.92 14.87 12.66
C SER A 22 33.71 13.96 12.83
N THR A 23 33.86 12.97 13.71
CA THR A 23 32.87 12.01 14.20
C THR A 23 31.55 12.64 14.67
N LEU A 24 31.52 13.95 14.92
CA LEU A 24 30.35 14.74 15.30
C LEU A 24 29.28 14.89 14.20
N ARG A 25 29.64 14.82 12.90
CA ARG A 25 28.64 14.87 11.81
C ARG A 25 27.90 13.55 11.61
N ARG A 26 28.56 12.40 11.89
CA ARG A 26 27.94 11.07 11.83
C ARG A 26 26.99 10.83 12.99
N ALA A 27 27.32 11.35 14.18
CA ALA A 27 26.42 11.31 15.32
C ALA A 27 25.13 12.11 15.08
N LEU A 28 25.21 13.27 14.41
CA LEU A 28 24.08 14.18 14.25
C LEU A 28 22.97 13.61 13.34
N VAL A 29 23.33 12.98 12.21
CA VAL A 29 22.36 12.38 11.26
C VAL A 29 21.59 11.24 11.92
N TRP A 30 22.26 10.39 12.69
CA TRP A 30 21.63 9.30 13.44
C TRP A 30 20.81 9.77 14.64
N THR A 31 21.24 10.80 15.39
CA THR A 31 20.38 11.38 16.44
C THR A 31 19.15 12.11 15.90
N THR A 32 19.14 12.54 14.64
CA THR A 32 17.97 13.21 14.04
C THR A 32 16.92 12.18 13.62
N ILE A 33 17.33 11.01 13.12
CA ILE A 33 16.45 9.86 12.87
C ILE A 33 15.93 9.28 14.20
N VAL A 34 16.80 9.12 15.21
CA VAL A 34 16.41 8.66 16.56
C VAL A 34 15.51 9.67 17.29
N GLY A 35 15.65 10.98 17.05
CA GLY A 35 14.75 12.00 17.62
C GLY A 35 13.32 11.92 17.10
N VAL A 36 13.13 11.52 15.84
CA VAL A 36 11.81 11.31 15.22
C VAL A 36 11.21 9.96 15.65
N VAL A 37 12.02 8.91 15.78
CA VAL A 37 11.54 7.57 16.15
C VAL A 37 11.35 7.40 17.67
N ALA A 38 12.20 7.99 18.52
CA ALA A 38 12.06 7.88 19.98
C ALA A 38 10.95 8.80 20.54
N ALA A 39 10.72 9.97 19.93
CA ALA A 39 9.49 10.73 20.17
C ALA A 39 8.26 9.96 19.65
N GLY A 40 8.45 9.13 18.62
CA GLY A 40 7.50 8.11 18.17
C GLY A 40 7.21 7.05 19.23
N THR A 41 8.19 6.49 19.95
CA THR A 41 7.93 5.37 20.89
C THR A 41 7.10 5.72 22.13
N ALA A 42 7.13 6.98 22.60
CA ALA A 42 6.17 7.47 23.60
C ALA A 42 4.81 7.84 22.97
N GLY A 43 4.76 7.98 21.64
CA GLY A 43 3.56 8.08 20.81
C GLY A 43 3.05 6.74 20.27
N LEU A 44 3.78 5.62 20.37
CA LEU A 44 3.34 4.30 19.91
C LEU A 44 2.28 3.66 20.84
N ALA A 45 1.92 4.36 21.91
CA ALA A 45 0.76 4.07 22.76
C ALA A 45 -0.33 5.16 22.68
N ALA A 46 -0.23 6.08 21.72
CA ALA A 46 -1.24 7.08 21.36
C ALA A 46 -1.37 7.07 19.84
N SER A 47 -2.35 6.45 19.20
CA SER A 47 -3.77 6.27 19.52
C SER A 47 -4.40 5.92 18.16
N ASP A 48 -5.63 5.41 18.14
CA ASP A 48 -6.51 5.49 16.98
C ASP A 48 -6.35 6.86 16.27
N LEU A 49 -5.60 6.92 15.16
CA LEU A 49 -5.19 8.20 14.54
C LEU A 49 -6.37 8.95 13.90
N VAL A 50 -7.53 8.31 13.83
CA VAL A 50 -8.81 9.00 13.73
C VAL A 50 -9.54 8.77 15.05
N ALA A 51 -9.61 9.82 15.88
CA ALA A 51 -10.42 9.80 17.09
C ALA A 51 -11.82 9.24 16.76
N PRO A 52 -12.47 8.50 17.69
CA PRO A 52 -13.85 8.06 17.47
C PRO A 52 -14.69 9.29 17.07
N PRO A 53 -15.59 9.16 16.07
CA PRO A 53 -16.27 10.31 15.55
C PRO A 53 -16.99 11.06 16.67
N SER A 54 -16.59 12.32 16.89
CA SER A 54 -17.23 13.21 17.86
C SER A 54 -18.53 13.80 17.33
N ASP A 55 -18.62 13.87 16.00
CA ASP A 55 -19.76 14.38 15.25
C ASP A 55 -20.71 13.22 14.90
N GLY A 56 -22.00 13.50 14.70
CA GLY A 56 -23.01 12.44 14.50
C GLY A 56 -23.78 12.04 15.76
N GLY A 57 -23.54 12.70 16.90
CA GLY A 57 -24.28 12.48 18.15
C GLY A 57 -24.24 11.01 18.61
N ARG A 58 -25.41 10.48 19.00
CA ARG A 58 -25.58 9.07 19.38
C ARG A 58 -25.48 8.10 18.21
N ALA A 59 -25.58 8.55 16.96
CA ALA A 59 -25.40 7.68 15.80
C ALA A 59 -23.92 7.30 15.59
N ALA A 60 -22.99 8.18 15.97
CA ALA A 60 -21.54 7.97 15.83
C ALA A 60 -21.03 6.67 16.49
N ARG A 61 -21.68 6.21 17.58
CA ARG A 61 -21.32 4.96 18.28
C ARG A 61 -21.49 3.70 17.42
N TYR A 62 -22.23 3.79 16.32
CA TYR A 62 -22.47 2.68 15.40
C TYR A 62 -21.45 2.63 14.26
N VAL A 63 -20.62 3.66 14.07
CA VAL A 63 -19.64 3.69 12.98
C VAL A 63 -18.53 2.66 13.24
N PRO A 64 -18.21 1.75 12.30
CA PRO A 64 -17.11 0.78 12.42
C PRO A 64 -15.75 1.46 12.54
N ALA A 65 -14.78 0.80 13.18
CA ALA A 65 -13.40 1.28 13.28
C ALA A 65 -12.73 1.43 11.90
N ASP A 66 -11.71 2.28 11.82
CA ASP A 66 -10.91 2.40 10.59
C ASP A 66 -10.19 1.07 10.28
N GLY A 67 -10.29 0.61 9.03
CA GLY A 67 -9.80 -0.69 8.61
C GLY A 67 -10.59 -1.88 9.15
N ALA A 68 -11.78 -1.67 9.73
CA ALA A 68 -12.70 -2.77 10.03
C ALA A 68 -13.19 -3.40 8.71
N ALA A 69 -13.33 -4.72 8.69
CA ALA A 69 -13.87 -5.45 7.55
C ALA A 69 -14.80 -6.58 7.98
N THR A 70 -15.86 -6.80 7.22
CA THR A 70 -16.86 -7.86 7.45
C THR A 70 -17.17 -8.59 6.15
N LEU A 71 -17.64 -9.83 6.27
CA LEU A 71 -18.17 -10.62 5.16
C LEU A 71 -19.69 -10.54 5.21
N THR A 72 -20.31 -10.12 4.12
CA THR A 72 -21.76 -10.23 3.94
C THR A 72 -22.11 -11.45 3.10
N THR A 73 -23.30 -11.99 3.35
CA THR A 73 -23.93 -13.02 2.52
C THR A 73 -25.37 -12.62 2.28
N ALA A 74 -25.73 -12.46 1.01
CA ALA A 74 -27.08 -12.18 0.57
C ALA A 74 -27.94 -13.46 0.58
N ALA A 75 -29.26 -13.31 0.49
CA ALA A 75 -30.20 -14.42 0.51
C ALA A 75 -30.01 -15.44 -0.64
N ASP A 76 -29.45 -15.02 -1.77
CA ASP A 76 -29.11 -15.89 -2.90
C ASP A 76 -27.76 -16.61 -2.73
N GLY A 77 -27.06 -16.35 -1.63
CA GLY A 77 -25.78 -16.95 -1.27
C GLY A 77 -24.56 -16.17 -1.79
N THR A 78 -24.75 -15.09 -2.55
CA THR A 78 -23.65 -14.23 -2.99
C THR A 78 -22.99 -13.53 -1.80
N ARG A 79 -21.67 -13.33 -1.90
CA ARG A 79 -20.84 -12.80 -0.83
C ARG A 79 -20.08 -11.57 -1.28
N ALA A 80 -19.85 -10.67 -0.33
CA ALA A 80 -19.00 -9.50 -0.52
C ALA A 80 -18.22 -9.15 0.75
N VAL A 81 -17.04 -8.55 0.57
CA VAL A 81 -16.26 -7.97 1.67
C VAL A 81 -16.63 -6.50 1.80
N HIS A 82 -17.08 -6.11 2.99
CA HIS A 82 -17.31 -4.71 3.36
C HIS A 82 -16.11 -4.22 4.14
N GLU A 83 -15.43 -3.19 3.65
CA GLU A 83 -14.30 -2.56 4.33
C GLU A 83 -14.59 -1.09 4.62
N HIS A 84 -14.21 -0.65 5.82
CA HIS A 84 -14.56 0.66 6.35
C HIS A 84 -13.33 1.55 6.53
N ALA A 85 -13.48 2.81 6.13
CA ALA A 85 -12.43 3.81 6.27
C ALA A 85 -13.01 5.07 6.94
N ARG A 86 -12.36 5.57 7.98
CA ARG A 86 -12.69 6.89 8.54
C ARG A 86 -11.74 7.93 7.98
N GLY A 87 -12.17 9.18 7.88
CA GLY A 87 -11.33 10.24 7.35
C GLY A 87 -11.95 11.62 7.44
N THR A 88 -11.16 12.61 7.01
CA THR A 88 -11.60 14.00 6.93
C THR A 88 -12.18 14.32 5.55
N GLY A 89 -12.89 15.44 5.46
CA GLY A 89 -13.41 16.00 4.21
C GLY A 89 -12.40 15.98 3.06
N PRO A 90 -11.25 16.68 3.16
CA PRO A 90 -10.28 16.72 2.08
C PRO A 90 -9.72 15.33 1.72
N GLY A 91 -9.53 14.45 2.70
CA GLY A 91 -8.99 13.11 2.46
C GLY A 91 -9.92 12.23 1.64
N LEU A 92 -11.21 12.18 1.99
CA LEU A 92 -12.17 11.26 1.35
C LEU A 92 -12.95 11.90 0.18
N LEU A 93 -13.18 13.21 0.16
CA LEU A 93 -13.85 13.88 -0.97
C LEU A 93 -13.00 13.88 -2.24
N LEU A 94 -11.66 13.94 -2.10
CA LEU A 94 -10.74 13.85 -3.25
C LEU A 94 -10.69 12.45 -3.88
N GLU A 95 -11.29 11.43 -3.25
CA GLU A 95 -11.44 10.10 -3.85
C GLU A 95 -12.64 10.00 -4.79
N LEU A 96 -13.57 10.96 -4.74
CA LEU A 96 -14.77 10.94 -5.57
C LEU A 96 -14.46 11.35 -7.01
N PRO A 97 -15.26 10.89 -8.00
CA PRO A 97 -15.31 11.53 -9.32
C PRO A 97 -15.57 13.04 -9.17
N ALA A 98 -14.96 13.85 -10.04
CA ALA A 98 -15.00 15.31 -9.90
C ALA A 98 -16.43 15.87 -9.94
N SER A 99 -17.29 15.29 -10.77
CA SER A 99 -18.70 15.68 -10.88
C SER A 99 -19.52 15.35 -9.62
N ALA A 100 -19.20 14.25 -8.93
CA ALA A 100 -19.77 13.96 -7.61
C ALA A 100 -19.24 14.95 -6.56
N ALA A 101 -17.92 15.24 -6.57
CA ALA A 101 -17.29 16.11 -5.58
C ALA A 101 -17.72 17.59 -5.70
N ALA A 102 -17.95 18.08 -6.93
CA ALA A 102 -18.22 19.49 -7.22
C ALA A 102 -19.44 20.05 -6.49
N GLY A 103 -20.50 19.24 -6.30
CA GLY A 103 -21.68 19.65 -5.54
C GLY A 103 -21.33 20.05 -4.10
N PHE A 104 -20.44 19.28 -3.45
CA PHE A 104 -20.05 19.51 -2.06
C PHE A 104 -19.11 20.71 -1.91
N PHE A 105 -18.19 20.91 -2.85
CA PHE A 105 -17.30 22.08 -2.82
C PHE A 105 -18.05 23.41 -3.04
N GLY A 106 -19.20 23.37 -3.69
CA GLY A 106 -20.10 24.52 -3.82
C GLY A 106 -21.03 24.74 -2.61
N GLU A 107 -21.46 23.64 -1.96
CA GLU A 107 -22.42 23.68 -0.84
C GLU A 107 -21.77 24.10 0.48
N TYR A 108 -20.50 23.74 0.71
CA TYR A 108 -19.83 23.95 1.98
C TYR A 108 -18.62 24.88 1.88
N PRO A 109 -18.42 25.81 2.83
CA PRO A 109 -17.22 26.64 2.86
C PRO A 109 -15.98 25.79 3.17
N GLU A 110 -14.80 26.24 2.71
CA GLU A 110 -13.53 25.52 2.88
C GLU A 110 -13.24 25.11 4.34
N ALA A 111 -13.51 26.00 5.29
CA ALA A 111 -13.34 25.72 6.72
C ALA A 111 -14.26 24.59 7.22
N ALA A 112 -15.48 24.47 6.67
CA ALA A 112 -16.37 23.37 7.01
C ALA A 112 -15.85 22.06 6.40
N LEU A 113 -15.46 22.08 5.12
CA LEU A 113 -14.89 20.92 4.42
C LEU A 113 -13.71 20.33 5.17
N ARG A 114 -12.77 21.16 5.65
CA ARG A 114 -11.59 20.70 6.41
C ARG A 114 -11.94 19.96 7.71
N ASN A 115 -13.06 20.29 8.32
CA ASN A 115 -13.50 19.71 9.60
C ASN A 115 -14.52 18.58 9.44
N MET A 116 -15.02 18.34 8.23
CA MET A 116 -15.98 17.26 7.98
C MET A 116 -15.40 15.91 8.41
N GLN A 117 -16.18 15.18 9.20
CA GLN A 117 -15.93 13.79 9.53
C GLN A 117 -16.68 12.90 8.54
N LEU A 118 -15.93 12.09 7.82
CA LEU A 118 -16.44 11.23 6.78
C LEU A 118 -16.12 9.77 7.09
N TRP A 119 -17.02 8.89 6.68
CA TRP A 119 -16.87 7.45 6.76
C TRP A 119 -17.15 6.85 5.39
N ARG A 120 -16.20 6.11 4.83
CA ARG A 120 -16.37 5.34 3.60
C ARG A 120 -16.63 3.89 3.94
N GLU A 121 -17.59 3.28 3.27
CA GLU A 121 -17.73 1.84 3.14
C GLU A 121 -17.38 1.44 1.70
N THR A 122 -16.71 0.32 1.53
CA THR A 122 -16.45 -0.28 0.21
C THR A 122 -16.81 -1.73 0.22
N ILE A 123 -17.64 -2.08 -0.76
CA ILE A 123 -18.22 -3.40 -0.93
C ILE A 123 -17.54 -4.00 -2.14
N THR A 124 -16.77 -5.07 -1.93
CA THR A 124 -16.09 -5.82 -2.98
C THR A 124 -16.75 -7.19 -3.09
N PRO A 125 -17.54 -7.45 -4.15
CA PRO A 125 -18.08 -8.78 -4.43
C PRO A 125 -16.95 -9.77 -4.67
N ILE A 126 -17.10 -11.00 -4.14
CA ILE A 126 -16.02 -12.01 -4.20
C ILE A 126 -16.34 -13.21 -5.07
N ASP A 127 -17.62 -13.48 -5.36
CA ASP A 127 -18.05 -14.69 -6.07
C ASP A 127 -18.08 -14.53 -7.59
N ASP A 128 -18.46 -13.36 -8.12
CA ASP A 128 -18.44 -13.04 -9.55
C ASP A 128 -17.24 -12.13 -9.87
N PRO A 129 -16.35 -12.51 -10.82
CA PRO A 129 -15.23 -11.66 -11.22
C PRO A 129 -15.63 -10.43 -12.04
N ASP A 130 -16.81 -10.42 -12.66
CA ASP A 130 -17.29 -9.29 -13.48
C ASP A 130 -17.93 -8.18 -12.63
N ASP A 131 -18.20 -8.47 -11.36
CA ASP A 131 -18.77 -7.51 -10.42
C ASP A 131 -17.75 -6.44 -10.00
N VAL A 132 -18.19 -5.18 -10.08
CA VAL A 132 -17.35 -4.02 -9.79
C VAL A 132 -17.57 -3.55 -8.35
N PRO A 133 -16.48 -3.25 -7.60
CA PRO A 133 -16.61 -2.70 -6.26
C PRO A 133 -17.45 -1.42 -6.22
N THR A 134 -18.23 -1.27 -5.15
CA THR A 134 -19.03 -0.06 -4.88
C THR A 134 -18.52 0.62 -3.62
N SER A 135 -18.52 1.96 -3.61
CA SER A 135 -18.14 2.77 -2.46
C SER A 135 -19.24 3.73 -2.06
N THR A 136 -19.62 3.69 -0.79
CA THR A 136 -20.54 4.64 -0.18
C THR A 136 -19.78 5.57 0.75
N LEU A 137 -20.03 6.87 0.64
CA LEU A 137 -19.46 7.88 1.52
C LEU A 137 -20.56 8.46 2.40
N TYR A 138 -20.33 8.43 3.72
CA TYR A 138 -21.22 8.95 4.74
C TYR A 138 -20.63 10.20 5.39
N LEU A 139 -21.49 11.20 5.62
CA LEU A 139 -21.22 12.36 6.45
C LEU A 139 -21.66 12.07 7.90
N LEU A 140 -20.77 12.35 8.84
CA LEU A 140 -21.06 12.35 10.27
C LEU A 140 -21.23 13.80 10.73
N GLY A 141 -22.45 14.18 11.11
CA GLY A 141 -22.75 15.58 11.44
C GLY A 141 -24.00 15.74 12.30
N ASP A 142 -24.56 16.95 12.34
CA ASP A 142 -25.70 17.28 13.21
C ASP A 142 -26.95 16.43 12.93
N ALA A 143 -27.11 15.95 11.70
CA ALA A 143 -28.21 15.06 11.31
C ALA A 143 -28.00 13.59 11.72
N GLY A 144 -26.77 13.20 12.07
CA GLY A 144 -26.39 11.82 12.40
C GLY A 144 -25.45 11.22 11.36
N VAL A 145 -25.73 9.99 10.95
CA VAL A 145 -25.07 9.31 9.83
C VAL A 145 -25.91 9.53 8.58
N SER A 146 -25.36 10.27 7.61
CA SER A 146 -26.06 10.58 6.35
C SER A 146 -25.25 10.12 5.16
N MET A 147 -25.88 9.42 4.22
CA MET A 147 -25.27 9.01 2.95
C MET A 147 -25.11 10.21 2.02
N LEU A 148 -23.86 10.50 1.66
CA LEU A 148 -23.46 11.65 0.87
C LEU A 148 -23.31 11.27 -0.61
N SER A 149 -22.68 10.13 -0.90
CA SER A 149 -22.57 9.61 -2.26
C SER A 149 -22.41 8.09 -2.31
N VAL A 150 -22.74 7.54 -3.48
CA VAL A 150 -22.45 6.15 -3.89
C VAL A 150 -21.75 6.23 -5.24
N THR A 151 -20.60 5.57 -5.38
CA THR A 151 -19.74 5.57 -6.57
C THR A 151 -19.26 4.14 -6.87
N GLY A 152 -18.90 3.86 -8.12
CA GLY A 152 -18.63 2.50 -8.59
C GLY A 152 -19.90 1.72 -8.90
N GLY A 153 -19.78 0.39 -9.03
CA GLY A 153 -20.89 -0.47 -9.41
C GLY A 153 -21.53 -0.08 -10.75
N GLN A 154 -22.87 -0.15 -10.84
CA GLN A 154 -23.64 0.18 -12.06
C GLN A 154 -24.40 1.51 -11.97
N ILE A 155 -24.67 2.02 -10.77
CA ILE A 155 -25.46 3.24 -10.52
C ILE A 155 -24.75 4.05 -9.43
N GLY A 156 -24.64 5.37 -9.64
CA GLY A 156 -24.04 6.29 -8.69
C GLY A 156 -25.01 7.39 -8.26
N PHE A 157 -24.87 7.84 -7.02
CA PHE A 157 -25.71 8.85 -6.38
C PHE A 157 -24.84 9.89 -5.70
N ALA A 158 -25.24 11.16 -5.78
CA ALA A 158 -24.74 12.23 -4.93
C ALA A 158 -25.96 12.96 -4.37
N PHE A 159 -26.05 13.11 -3.06
CA PHE A 159 -27.24 13.63 -2.38
C PHE A 159 -27.02 15.06 -1.90
N SER A 160 -28.00 15.94 -2.14
CA SER A 160 -28.02 17.30 -1.59
C SER A 160 -29.41 17.65 -1.02
N PRO A 161 -29.55 17.83 0.31
CA PRO A 161 -28.56 17.48 1.34
C PRO A 161 -28.31 15.96 1.39
N ALA A 162 -27.32 15.51 2.17
CA ALA A 162 -27.05 14.09 2.39
C ALA A 162 -28.27 13.34 2.98
N LEU A 163 -28.52 12.11 2.51
CA LEU A 163 -29.65 11.26 2.90
C LEU A 163 -29.44 10.69 4.30
N VAL A 164 -30.26 11.07 5.29
CA VAL A 164 -30.11 10.59 6.68
C VAL A 164 -30.46 9.10 6.79
N MET A 165 -29.47 8.27 7.15
CA MET A 165 -29.62 6.82 7.34
C MET A 165 -29.86 6.44 8.80
N LEU A 166 -29.26 7.20 9.73
CA LEU A 166 -29.45 7.02 11.17
C LEU A 166 -29.36 8.39 11.87
N PRO A 167 -30.41 8.85 12.58
CA PRO A 167 -30.47 10.22 13.09
C PRO A 167 -29.52 10.43 14.28
N ALA A 168 -29.04 11.67 14.50
CA ALA A 168 -28.07 11.98 15.55
C ALA A 168 -28.53 11.59 16.97
N ASP A 169 -29.83 11.53 17.24
CA ASP A 169 -30.39 11.13 18.53
C ASP A 169 -30.73 9.62 18.60
N ALA A 170 -30.27 8.83 17.64
CA ALA A 170 -30.51 7.39 17.46
C ALA A 170 -30.75 6.61 18.76
N ALA A 171 -32.02 6.32 19.00
CA ALA A 171 -32.54 5.59 20.15
C ALA A 171 -33.89 4.95 19.79
N PRO A 172 -34.31 3.88 20.48
CA PRO A 172 -35.65 3.32 20.28
C PRO A 172 -36.74 4.40 20.44
N GLY A 173 -37.63 4.50 19.46
CA GLY A 173 -38.69 5.51 19.35
C GLY A 173 -38.28 6.81 18.63
N ALA A 174 -37.04 6.92 18.14
CA ALA A 174 -36.66 8.04 17.29
C ALA A 174 -37.32 7.92 15.91
N HIS A 175 -37.69 9.06 15.33
CA HIS A 175 -38.27 9.16 13.99
C HIS A 175 -37.62 10.32 13.25
N TRP A 176 -37.47 10.19 11.94
CA TRP A 176 -36.96 11.27 11.10
C TRP A 176 -37.61 11.28 9.72
N THR A 177 -37.52 12.42 9.07
CA THR A 177 -37.89 12.61 7.68
C THR A 177 -36.86 13.48 6.99
N GLY A 178 -36.64 13.26 5.70
CA GLY A 178 -35.75 14.06 4.88
C GLY A 178 -36.25 14.16 3.46
N SER A 179 -35.77 15.17 2.74
CA SER A 179 -36.02 15.31 1.30
C SER A 179 -34.92 16.13 0.67
N GLY A 180 -34.62 15.87 -0.58
CA GLY A 180 -33.59 16.59 -1.32
C GLY A 180 -33.52 16.17 -2.78
N SER A 181 -32.37 16.34 -3.38
CA SER A 181 -32.06 15.88 -4.73
C SER A 181 -30.97 14.81 -4.74
N ALA A 182 -30.98 13.97 -5.78
CA ALA A 182 -30.06 12.87 -6.00
C ALA A 182 -29.65 12.75 -7.49
N VAL A 183 -28.55 12.01 -7.73
CA VAL A 183 -27.89 11.69 -9.03
C VAL A 183 -27.44 12.94 -9.81
N PRO A 184 -26.70 12.84 -10.94
CA PRO A 184 -26.03 14.00 -11.54
C PRO A 184 -26.96 15.20 -11.70
N SER A 185 -26.48 16.37 -11.27
CA SER A 185 -27.18 17.65 -11.41
C SER A 185 -28.60 17.68 -10.79
N GLY A 186 -28.89 16.83 -9.81
CA GLY A 186 -30.18 16.80 -9.11
C GLY A 186 -31.34 16.33 -9.98
N ALA A 187 -31.09 15.42 -10.93
CA ALA A 187 -32.11 14.91 -11.85
C ALA A 187 -33.25 14.15 -11.14
N LEU A 188 -32.99 13.63 -9.94
CA LEU A 188 -34.00 12.99 -9.10
C LEU A 188 -34.25 13.81 -7.84
N GLY A 189 -35.51 13.86 -7.40
CA GLY A 189 -35.86 14.18 -6.03
C GLY A 189 -35.82 12.92 -5.17
N TYR A 190 -35.56 13.07 -3.87
CA TYR A 190 -35.76 11.99 -2.91
C TYR A 190 -36.59 12.47 -1.73
N THR A 191 -37.38 11.57 -1.14
CA THR A 191 -37.93 11.72 0.20
C THR A 191 -37.63 10.47 1.00
N VAL A 192 -37.32 10.64 2.28
CA VAL A 192 -37.08 9.56 3.23
C VAL A 192 -37.90 9.78 4.49
N SER A 193 -38.42 8.70 5.04
CA SER A 193 -38.93 8.65 6.40
C SER A 193 -38.36 7.44 7.10
N GLY A 194 -38.08 7.54 8.39
CA GLY A 194 -37.55 6.42 9.14
C GLY A 194 -37.93 6.42 10.61
N GLU A 195 -37.79 5.24 11.20
CA GLU A 195 -38.02 5.00 12.62
C GLU A 195 -36.97 4.05 13.20
N VAL A 196 -36.73 4.16 14.49
CA VAL A 196 -35.77 3.33 15.21
C VAL A 196 -36.48 2.49 16.26
N ALA A 197 -36.28 1.17 16.20
CA ALA A 197 -36.67 0.23 17.25
C ALA A 197 -35.44 -0.33 17.99
N ALA A 198 -35.69 -0.93 19.15
CA ALA A 198 -34.65 -1.63 19.91
C ALA A 198 -34.31 -2.96 19.25
N GLY A 199 -33.01 -3.22 19.06
CA GLY A 199 -32.48 -4.54 18.72
C GLY A 199 -31.79 -5.20 19.92
N ASP A 200 -31.26 -6.39 19.70
CA ASP A 200 -30.51 -7.14 20.71
C ASP A 200 -29.13 -6.52 20.98
N ALA A 201 -28.56 -6.79 22.16
CA ALA A 201 -27.18 -6.42 22.52
C ALA A 201 -26.81 -4.93 22.32
N GLY A 202 -27.79 -4.02 22.42
CA GLY A 202 -27.58 -2.58 22.24
C GLY A 202 -27.60 -2.11 20.78
N CYS A 203 -27.90 -3.01 19.84
CA CYS A 203 -28.15 -2.69 18.45
C CYS A 203 -29.49 -1.97 18.27
N LEU A 204 -29.65 -1.31 17.12
CA LEU A 204 -30.87 -0.63 16.71
C LEU A 204 -31.38 -1.26 15.42
N LEU A 205 -32.70 -1.31 15.28
CA LEU A 205 -33.37 -1.64 14.03
C LEU A 205 -33.86 -0.32 13.44
N ALA A 206 -33.21 0.17 12.39
CA ALA A 206 -33.57 1.40 11.71
C ALA A 206 -34.34 1.06 10.44
N THR A 207 -35.64 1.32 10.44
CA THR A 207 -36.50 1.10 9.26
C THR A 207 -36.60 2.41 8.48
N THR A 208 -36.35 2.37 7.17
CA THR A 208 -36.47 3.53 6.28
C THR A 208 -37.41 3.21 5.11
N ASP A 209 -38.15 4.22 4.66
CA ASP A 209 -38.87 4.24 3.39
C ASP A 209 -38.36 5.42 2.58
N THR A 210 -37.62 5.13 1.51
CA THR A 210 -37.00 6.09 0.61
C THR A 210 -37.65 6.02 -0.76
N ARG A 211 -38.09 7.17 -1.27
CA ARG A 211 -38.72 7.32 -2.59
C ARG A 211 -37.88 8.25 -3.44
N TYR A 212 -37.46 7.78 -4.61
CA TYR A 212 -36.83 8.61 -5.62
C TYR A 212 -37.84 8.93 -6.71
N SER A 213 -37.96 10.20 -7.04
CA SER A 213 -38.88 10.69 -8.05
C SER A 213 -38.18 11.50 -9.12
N GLU A 214 -38.71 11.47 -10.34
CA GLU A 214 -38.24 12.36 -11.39
C GLU A 214 -38.50 13.82 -10.99
N ALA A 215 -37.46 14.67 -11.03
CA ALA A 215 -37.56 16.04 -10.54
C ALA A 215 -38.60 16.90 -11.28
N SER A 216 -38.89 16.59 -12.55
CA SER A 216 -39.81 17.34 -13.40
C SER A 216 -41.28 16.94 -13.22
N SER A 217 -41.56 15.64 -13.08
CA SER A 217 -42.92 15.09 -13.06
C SER A 217 -43.40 14.69 -11.66
N GLY A 218 -42.47 14.42 -10.74
CA GLY A 218 -42.76 13.86 -9.42
C GLY A 218 -43.14 12.37 -9.46
N GLU A 219 -43.01 11.70 -10.61
CA GLU A 219 -43.24 10.26 -10.74
C GLU A 219 -42.20 9.49 -9.92
N VAL A 220 -42.65 8.57 -9.07
CA VAL A 220 -41.76 7.71 -8.28
C VAL A 220 -41.17 6.64 -9.18
N LEU A 221 -39.84 6.68 -9.35
CA LEU A 221 -39.09 5.76 -10.21
C LEU A 221 -38.49 4.60 -9.42
N LEU A 222 -38.16 4.84 -8.15
CA LEU A 222 -37.54 3.86 -7.26
C LEU A 222 -38.09 4.02 -5.85
N ALA A 223 -38.53 2.93 -5.26
CA ALA A 223 -38.97 2.87 -3.87
C ALA A 223 -38.17 1.80 -3.12
N ILE A 224 -37.52 2.20 -2.02
CA ILE A 224 -36.72 1.33 -1.17
C ILE A 224 -37.33 1.36 0.22
N THR A 225 -37.67 0.20 0.76
CA THR A 225 -38.09 0.03 2.15
C THR A 225 -37.16 -0.96 2.79
N GLU A 226 -36.40 -0.57 3.82
CA GLU A 226 -35.35 -1.42 4.40
C GLU A 226 -35.34 -1.31 5.92
N THR A 227 -34.85 -2.34 6.60
CA THR A 227 -34.62 -2.38 8.04
C THR A 227 -33.18 -2.80 8.29
N ILE A 228 -32.35 -1.82 8.61
CA ILE A 228 -30.93 -2.03 8.87
C ILE A 228 -30.72 -2.25 10.37
N THR A 229 -30.02 -3.33 10.71
CA THR A 229 -29.56 -3.59 12.08
C THR A 229 -28.22 -2.91 12.31
N TRP A 230 -28.20 -1.83 13.09
CA TRP A 230 -26.99 -1.09 13.46
C TRP A 230 -26.46 -1.55 14.80
N CYS A 231 -25.23 -2.05 14.86
CA CYS A 231 -24.59 -2.49 16.11
C CYS A 231 -23.41 -1.62 16.52
N PRO A 232 -23.23 -1.31 17.81
CA PRO A 232 -22.18 -0.41 18.27
C PRO A 232 -20.79 -0.88 17.82
N GLY A 233 -20.02 0.01 17.19
CA GLY A 233 -18.68 -0.26 16.65
C GLY A 233 -18.62 -1.24 15.46
N ARG A 234 -19.77 -1.75 15.01
CA ARG A 234 -19.87 -2.76 13.94
C ARG A 234 -20.64 -2.29 12.70
N GLY A 235 -21.30 -1.13 12.75
CA GLY A 235 -22.06 -0.62 11.61
C GLY A 235 -23.34 -1.40 11.36
N ALA A 236 -23.78 -1.38 10.10
CA ALA A 236 -24.86 -2.18 9.58
C ALA A 236 -24.42 -3.65 9.52
N ILE A 237 -25.08 -4.52 10.29
CA ILE A 237 -24.75 -5.96 10.33
C ILE A 237 -25.81 -6.86 9.68
N ARG A 238 -26.95 -6.28 9.32
CA ARG A 238 -28.03 -6.96 8.62
C ARG A 238 -28.89 -5.91 7.97
N ASP A 239 -29.43 -6.23 6.82
CA ASP A 239 -30.37 -5.39 6.11
C ASP A 239 -31.42 -6.29 5.45
N VAL A 240 -32.68 -5.93 5.65
CA VAL A 240 -33.82 -6.66 5.11
C VAL A 240 -34.83 -5.65 4.62
N GLY A 241 -35.30 -5.82 3.39
CA GLY A 241 -36.14 -4.83 2.76
C GLY A 241 -36.67 -5.24 1.41
N THR A 242 -37.07 -4.23 0.65
CA THR A 242 -37.50 -4.35 -0.74
C THR A 242 -37.03 -3.17 -1.56
N VAL A 243 -36.62 -3.42 -2.79
CA VAL A 243 -36.38 -2.41 -3.84
C VAL A 243 -37.43 -2.62 -4.92
N ASN A 244 -38.30 -1.63 -5.14
CA ASN A 244 -39.47 -1.74 -6.02
C ASN A 244 -40.36 -2.96 -5.73
N GLY A 245 -40.37 -3.43 -4.47
CA GLY A 245 -41.11 -4.62 -4.03
C GLY A 245 -40.32 -5.94 -4.12
N ASP A 246 -39.16 -5.95 -4.79
CA ASP A 246 -38.29 -7.12 -4.84
C ASP A 246 -37.46 -7.21 -3.56
N PRO A 247 -37.36 -8.38 -2.91
CA PRO A 247 -36.73 -8.50 -1.61
C PRO A 247 -35.22 -8.28 -1.66
N VAL A 248 -34.70 -7.61 -0.63
CA VAL A 248 -33.27 -7.54 -0.32
C VAL A 248 -33.10 -8.12 1.09
N ASP A 249 -32.19 -9.07 1.27
CA ASP A 249 -31.81 -9.60 2.60
C ASP A 249 -30.34 -10.00 2.55
N TYR A 250 -29.55 -9.37 3.42
CA TYR A 250 -28.18 -9.79 3.68
C TYR A 250 -27.84 -9.69 5.16
N SER A 251 -26.88 -10.50 5.59
CA SER A 251 -26.33 -10.48 6.93
C SER A 251 -24.81 -10.43 6.90
N SER A 252 -24.19 -9.78 7.88
CA SER A 252 -22.74 -9.63 7.99
C SER A 252 -22.17 -10.36 9.20
N VAL A 253 -20.99 -10.94 8.99
CA VAL A 253 -20.17 -11.57 10.01
C VAL A 253 -18.76 -10.99 9.97
N GLU A 254 -18.02 -11.11 11.06
CA GLU A 254 -16.58 -10.80 11.02
C GLU A 254 -15.89 -11.73 10.02
N LEU A 255 -14.84 -11.23 9.36
CA LEU A 255 -14.00 -12.09 8.54
C LEU A 255 -13.45 -13.23 9.40
N PRO A 256 -13.42 -14.48 8.89
CA PRO A 256 -12.88 -15.61 9.64
C PRO A 256 -11.41 -15.34 10.05
N ALA A 257 -10.95 -15.96 11.13
CA ALA A 257 -9.59 -15.75 11.64
C ALA A 257 -8.47 -16.15 10.64
N GLY A 258 -8.74 -17.10 9.74
CA GLY A 258 -7.86 -17.46 8.61
C GLY A 258 -8.27 -16.78 7.29
N GLY A 259 -9.04 -15.68 7.38
CA GLY A 259 -9.58 -14.99 6.22
C GLY A 259 -10.54 -15.82 5.38
N LEU A 260 -10.71 -15.40 4.13
CA LEU A 260 -11.49 -16.08 3.11
C LEU A 260 -10.69 -17.13 2.36
N GLY A 261 -9.36 -16.94 2.28
CA GLY A 261 -8.57 -17.62 1.26
C GLY A 261 -8.98 -17.20 -0.14
N ALA A 262 -8.18 -17.57 -1.15
CA ALA A 262 -8.66 -17.52 -2.52
C ALA A 262 -8.11 -18.70 -3.31
N ALA A 263 -9.03 -19.45 -3.93
CA ALA A 263 -8.67 -20.53 -4.84
C ALA A 263 -8.44 -19.95 -6.23
N GLY A 264 -7.35 -20.35 -6.89
CA GLY A 264 -7.06 -19.98 -8.27
C GLY A 264 -6.34 -18.63 -8.45
N LEU A 265 -5.97 -17.94 -7.37
CA LEU A 265 -5.03 -16.81 -7.48
C LEU A 265 -3.66 -17.31 -7.91
N VAL A 266 -3.00 -16.53 -8.77
CA VAL A 266 -1.56 -16.71 -8.98
C VAL A 266 -0.85 -16.20 -7.74
N THR A 267 -0.34 -17.10 -6.91
CA THR A 267 0.37 -16.78 -5.65
C THR A 267 1.88 -16.78 -5.82
N GLU A 268 2.39 -17.18 -6.98
CA GLU A 268 3.81 -17.20 -7.26
C GLU A 268 4.18 -15.97 -8.10
N PRO A 269 5.28 -15.28 -7.77
CA PRO A 269 5.77 -14.20 -8.60
C PRO A 269 6.28 -14.79 -9.92
N ALA A 270 5.62 -14.46 -11.04
CA ALA A 270 6.23 -14.70 -12.34
C ALA A 270 7.39 -13.71 -12.53
N PRO A 271 8.59 -14.17 -12.94
CA PRO A 271 9.65 -13.23 -13.29
C PRO A 271 9.16 -12.31 -14.42
N PRO A 272 9.40 -11.01 -14.33
CA PRO A 272 9.02 -10.08 -15.38
C PRO A 272 9.80 -10.41 -16.66
N ASP A 273 9.17 -10.51 -17.83
CA ASP A 273 9.91 -10.71 -19.08
C ASP A 273 10.25 -9.36 -19.72
N TRP A 274 11.53 -9.01 -19.68
CA TRP A 274 12.02 -7.78 -20.26
C TRP A 274 12.27 -7.95 -21.75
N ALA A 275 11.30 -7.64 -22.60
CA ALA A 275 11.50 -7.56 -24.05
C ALA A 275 12.66 -6.61 -24.42
N ASP A 276 13.12 -6.62 -25.68
CA ASP A 276 14.27 -5.84 -26.18
C ASP A 276 14.32 -4.42 -25.59
N ALA A 277 15.27 -4.19 -24.67
CA ALA A 277 15.40 -2.94 -23.93
C ALA A 277 15.66 -1.75 -24.86
N ALA A 278 16.19 -1.99 -26.07
CA ALA A 278 16.39 -0.96 -27.07
C ALA A 278 15.07 -0.34 -27.57
N ASP A 279 13.93 -1.00 -27.37
CA ASP A 279 12.60 -0.50 -27.74
C ASP A 279 11.89 0.26 -26.61
N TRP A 280 12.45 0.27 -25.41
CA TRP A 280 11.83 0.92 -24.26
C TRP A 280 11.85 2.45 -24.40
N ARG A 281 10.73 3.10 -24.12
CA ARG A 281 10.58 4.57 -24.22
C ARG A 281 9.87 5.09 -22.98
N SER A 282 10.35 6.21 -22.43
CA SER A 282 9.67 6.93 -21.36
C SER A 282 8.33 7.49 -21.84
N ARG A 283 7.29 7.36 -21.02
CA ARG A 283 5.95 7.93 -21.27
C ARG A 283 5.38 8.52 -20.00
N GLU A 284 4.65 9.63 -20.13
CA GLU A 284 3.88 10.21 -19.03
C GLU A 284 2.52 9.52 -18.92
N LEU A 285 2.07 9.26 -17.69
CA LEU A 285 0.77 8.65 -17.43
C LEU A 285 -0.23 9.71 -16.97
N SER A 286 -1.43 9.65 -17.54
CA SER A 286 -2.61 10.36 -17.05
C SER A 286 -3.39 9.44 -16.12
N PHE A 287 -3.63 9.88 -14.89
CA PHE A 287 -4.44 9.14 -13.92
C PHE A 287 -5.91 9.53 -14.06
N VAL A 288 -6.79 8.55 -14.10
CA VAL A 288 -8.23 8.75 -14.34
C VAL A 288 -9.05 7.92 -13.34
N ILE A 289 -10.08 8.55 -12.80
CA ILE A 289 -11.20 7.88 -12.14
C ILE A 289 -12.30 7.70 -13.18
N SER A 290 -12.68 6.46 -13.45
CA SER A 290 -13.85 6.16 -14.29
C SER A 290 -15.00 5.71 -13.39
N ASP A 291 -16.18 6.28 -13.61
CA ASP A 291 -17.40 5.93 -12.88
C ASP A 291 -18.60 5.92 -13.85
N PRO A 292 -19.45 4.88 -13.86
CA PRO A 292 -20.54 4.78 -14.82
C PRO A 292 -21.59 5.90 -14.73
N ALA A 293 -21.82 6.46 -13.54
CA ALA A 293 -22.80 7.51 -13.33
C ALA A 293 -22.22 8.92 -13.44
N PHE A 294 -20.94 9.07 -13.11
CA PHE A 294 -20.27 10.37 -13.00
C PHE A 294 -19.29 10.68 -14.13
N GLY A 295 -18.98 9.69 -14.96
CA GLY A 295 -18.06 9.78 -16.10
C GLY A 295 -16.59 9.79 -15.69
N ASP A 296 -15.72 9.94 -16.70
CA ASP A 296 -14.28 9.97 -16.49
C ASP A 296 -13.85 11.32 -15.92
N SER A 297 -13.03 11.27 -14.87
CA SER A 297 -12.46 12.44 -14.20
C SER A 297 -10.94 12.29 -14.09
N PRO A 298 -10.15 13.25 -14.59
CA PRO A 298 -8.72 13.29 -14.33
C PRO A 298 -8.46 13.33 -12.83
N GLN A 299 -7.46 12.57 -12.37
CA GLN A 299 -6.99 12.56 -10.99
C GLN A 299 -5.56 13.10 -10.95
N GLY A 300 -5.21 13.84 -9.88
CA GLY A 300 -3.82 14.22 -9.63
C GLY A 300 -2.92 13.01 -9.40
N MET A 301 -1.60 13.19 -9.56
CA MET A 301 -0.61 12.12 -9.32
C MET A 301 -0.71 11.65 -7.87
N PRO A 302 -1.10 10.38 -7.61
CA PRO A 302 -1.69 10.03 -6.33
C PRO A 302 -0.80 9.04 -5.55
N PHE A 303 0.50 9.25 -5.38
CA PHE A 303 1.31 8.30 -4.62
C PHE A 303 2.29 8.93 -3.64
N ASP A 304 2.28 8.37 -2.42
CA ASP A 304 3.22 8.64 -1.35
C ASP A 304 4.13 7.42 -1.18
N GLY A 305 5.25 7.38 -1.90
CA GLY A 305 6.43 6.52 -1.66
C GLY A 305 6.30 5.00 -1.82
N LEU A 306 5.28 4.37 -1.23
CA LEU A 306 5.07 2.92 -1.29
C LEU A 306 4.24 2.56 -2.51
N ALA A 307 4.77 1.70 -3.37
CA ALA A 307 4.04 1.11 -4.48
C ALA A 307 4.53 -0.31 -4.77
N ALA A 308 3.67 -1.10 -5.39
CA ALA A 308 3.94 -2.45 -5.84
C ALA A 308 3.21 -2.72 -7.17
N THR A 309 3.67 -3.74 -7.89
CA THR A 309 3.02 -4.22 -9.10
C THR A 309 2.75 -5.71 -8.98
N THR A 310 1.50 -6.12 -9.20
CA THR A 310 1.10 -7.52 -9.31
C THR A 310 1.50 -8.13 -10.67
N SER A 311 1.49 -9.45 -10.78
CA SER A 311 1.90 -10.18 -11.99
C SER A 311 0.99 -9.95 -13.21
N ASP A 312 -0.24 -9.47 -13.01
CA ASP A 312 -1.15 -9.03 -14.09
C ASP A 312 -0.87 -7.59 -14.56
N GLY A 313 0.07 -6.90 -13.92
CA GLY A 313 0.44 -5.52 -14.23
C GLY A 313 -0.43 -4.46 -13.56
N THR A 314 -1.27 -4.83 -12.58
CA THR A 314 -1.96 -3.85 -11.74
C THR A 314 -0.95 -3.12 -10.84
N LEU A 315 -0.95 -1.78 -10.94
CA LEU A 315 -0.15 -0.90 -10.09
C LEU A 315 -0.93 -0.61 -8.81
N VAL A 316 -0.37 -0.94 -7.65
CA VAL A 316 -0.94 -0.61 -6.35
C VAL A 316 -0.05 0.40 -5.64
N SER A 317 -0.66 1.46 -5.11
CA SER A 317 0.06 2.51 -4.40
C SER A 317 -0.60 2.86 -3.06
N ALA A 318 0.23 3.26 -2.11
CA ALA A 318 -0.21 3.94 -0.90
C ALA A 318 -0.56 5.41 -1.17
N ILE A 319 -1.67 5.86 -0.59
CA ILE A 319 -2.10 7.26 -0.51
C ILE A 319 -2.50 7.56 0.94
N GLY A 320 -1.61 8.18 1.70
CA GLY A 320 -1.72 8.19 3.15
C GLY A 320 -1.89 6.76 3.72
N ALA A 321 -2.99 6.54 4.44
CA ALA A 321 -3.32 5.25 5.07
C ALA A 321 -4.14 4.29 4.19
N ARG A 322 -4.21 4.52 2.87
CA ARG A 322 -5.09 3.81 1.94
C ARG A 322 -4.31 3.21 0.79
N LEU A 323 -4.83 2.10 0.25
CA LEU A 323 -4.35 1.51 -0.99
C LEU A 323 -5.26 1.93 -2.14
N VAL A 324 -4.66 2.29 -3.26
CA VAL A 324 -5.37 2.53 -4.51
C VAL A 324 -4.67 1.81 -5.64
N ALA A 325 -5.44 1.09 -6.45
CA ALA A 325 -4.93 0.31 -7.56
C ALA A 325 -5.36 0.87 -8.91
N TYR A 326 -4.50 0.66 -9.90
CA TYR A 326 -4.62 1.18 -11.24
C TYR A 326 -4.25 0.12 -12.27
N THR A 327 -5.10 -0.06 -13.28
CA THR A 327 -4.70 -0.72 -14.52
C THR A 327 -4.19 0.33 -15.48
N VAL A 328 -3.23 -0.05 -16.32
CA VAL A 328 -2.62 0.90 -17.26
C VAL A 328 -2.77 0.41 -18.69
N ASP A 329 -3.47 1.20 -19.50
CA ASP A 329 -3.58 1.03 -20.94
C ASP A 329 -2.93 2.23 -21.65
N GLY A 330 -1.91 1.96 -22.45
CA GLY A 330 -1.14 3.00 -23.14
C GLY A 330 -0.55 4.04 -22.18
N THR A 331 -1.12 5.24 -22.19
CA THR A 331 -0.73 6.39 -21.34
C THR A 331 -1.75 6.70 -20.25
N THR A 332 -2.75 5.85 -20.05
CA THR A 332 -3.84 6.08 -19.10
C THR A 332 -3.80 5.05 -17.99
N ALA A 333 -3.70 5.51 -16.74
CA ALA A 333 -3.82 4.71 -15.54
C ALA A 333 -5.23 4.90 -14.95
N THR A 334 -6.07 3.88 -15.06
CA THR A 334 -7.46 3.91 -14.61
C THR A 334 -7.57 3.26 -13.24
N ARG A 335 -8.13 3.97 -12.26
CA ARG A 335 -8.36 3.42 -10.92
C ARG A 335 -9.33 2.25 -10.97
N THR A 336 -8.95 1.10 -10.42
CA THR A 336 -9.76 -0.12 -10.40
C THR A 336 -10.39 -0.38 -9.03
N TRP A 337 -9.61 -0.33 -7.96
CA TRP A 337 -10.09 -0.57 -6.60
C TRP A 337 -9.36 0.29 -5.57
N LYS A 338 -9.93 0.31 -4.37
CA LYS A 338 -9.35 1.01 -3.21
C LYS A 338 -9.64 0.26 -1.91
N ALA A 339 -8.64 0.22 -1.03
CA ALA A 339 -8.73 -0.45 0.26
C ALA A 339 -8.22 0.46 1.39
N SER A 340 -8.67 0.17 2.60
CA SER A 340 -8.27 0.79 3.86
C SER A 340 -7.84 -0.31 4.84
N PRO A 341 -6.53 -0.61 4.87
CA PRO A 341 -5.97 -1.61 5.77
C PRO A 341 -6.09 -1.22 7.25
N GLY A 342 -6.21 0.07 7.54
CA GLY A 342 -6.26 0.63 8.90
C GLY A 342 -4.87 0.92 9.45
N GLY A 343 -4.69 2.13 9.99
CA GLY A 343 -3.39 2.62 10.44
C GLY A 343 -2.47 3.02 9.29
N ASP A 344 -1.26 3.44 9.63
CA ASP A 344 -0.27 3.86 8.63
C ASP A 344 0.31 2.65 7.92
N LEU A 345 0.55 2.75 6.62
CA LEU A 345 1.14 1.68 5.82
C LEU A 345 2.66 1.72 5.98
N LEU A 346 3.27 0.60 6.33
CA LEU A 346 4.69 0.51 6.65
C LEU A 346 5.50 -0.14 5.53
N ALA A 347 4.97 -1.21 4.96
CA ALA A 347 5.52 -1.87 3.79
C ALA A 347 4.39 -2.28 2.84
N LEU A 348 4.67 -2.23 1.54
CA LEU A 348 3.77 -2.64 0.47
C LEU A 348 4.55 -3.50 -0.53
N SER A 349 3.97 -4.64 -0.90
CA SER A 349 4.53 -5.54 -1.92
C SER A 349 3.42 -6.30 -2.62
N ALA A 350 3.76 -6.94 -3.73
CA ALA A 350 2.87 -7.85 -4.43
C ALA A 350 3.62 -9.15 -4.73
N ILE A 351 2.93 -10.28 -4.54
CA ILE A 351 3.45 -11.61 -4.85
C ILE A 351 2.39 -12.31 -5.70
N GLY A 352 2.71 -12.50 -6.98
CA GLY A 352 1.71 -12.86 -7.98
C GLY A 352 0.60 -11.79 -8.06
N GLU A 353 -0.64 -12.20 -7.89
CA GLU A 353 -1.83 -11.35 -7.88
C GLU A 353 -2.24 -10.88 -6.47
N VAL A 354 -1.49 -11.28 -5.43
CA VAL A 354 -1.79 -10.91 -4.04
C VAL A 354 -1.02 -9.65 -3.66
N THR A 355 -1.73 -8.62 -3.20
CA THR A 355 -1.13 -7.43 -2.61
C THR A 355 -0.99 -7.62 -1.10
N LEU A 356 0.21 -7.41 -0.57
CA LEU A 356 0.53 -7.51 0.85
C LEU A 356 0.88 -6.14 1.43
N VAL A 357 0.31 -5.83 2.59
CA VAL A 357 0.56 -4.57 3.29
C VAL A 357 0.71 -4.78 4.78
N SER A 358 1.75 -4.20 5.38
CA SER A 358 1.89 -4.13 6.82
C SER A 358 1.50 -2.75 7.35
N THR A 359 0.96 -2.71 8.57
CA THR A 359 0.45 -1.45 9.15
C THR A 359 0.99 -1.18 10.55
N SER A 360 0.91 0.09 10.97
CA SER A 360 1.26 0.52 12.33
C SER A 360 0.39 -0.10 13.43
N GLN A 361 -0.71 -0.75 13.06
CA GLN A 361 -1.54 -1.57 13.96
C GLN A 361 -1.00 -2.99 14.17
N ARG A 362 0.24 -3.29 13.75
CA ARG A 362 0.89 -4.61 13.87
C ARG A 362 0.15 -5.71 13.10
N ARG A 363 -0.44 -5.33 11.97
CA ARG A 363 -1.16 -6.25 11.08
C ARG A 363 -0.40 -6.40 9.78
N LEU A 364 -0.38 -7.62 9.26
CA LEU A 364 -0.08 -7.93 7.87
C LEU A 364 -1.40 -8.33 7.20
N LEU A 365 -1.76 -7.68 6.11
CA LEU A 365 -3.02 -7.92 5.39
C LEU A 365 -2.73 -8.32 3.94
N ALA A 366 -3.61 -9.12 3.38
CA ALA A 366 -3.60 -9.48 1.96
C ALA A 366 -4.89 -9.08 1.25
N TYR A 367 -4.73 -8.66 0.00
CA TYR A 367 -5.80 -8.26 -0.90
C TYR A 367 -5.69 -8.98 -2.24
N ASP A 368 -6.83 -9.34 -2.83
CA ASP A 368 -6.90 -9.85 -4.20
C ASP A 368 -6.84 -8.73 -5.26
N GLY A 369 -6.84 -9.10 -6.54
CA GLY A 369 -6.81 -8.16 -7.67
C GLY A 369 -8.04 -7.24 -7.79
N ARG A 370 -9.10 -7.48 -7.02
CA ARG A 370 -10.30 -6.62 -6.93
C ARG A 370 -10.30 -5.73 -5.69
N GLY A 371 -9.28 -5.86 -4.83
CA GLY A 371 -9.19 -5.16 -3.55
C GLY A 371 -10.06 -5.79 -2.45
N ALA A 372 -10.47 -7.05 -2.57
CA ALA A 372 -11.11 -7.78 -1.48
C ALA A 372 -10.06 -8.19 -0.45
N ARG A 373 -10.29 -7.88 0.82
CA ARG A 373 -9.41 -8.34 1.90
C ARG A 373 -9.52 -9.86 2.06
N LEU A 374 -8.44 -10.57 1.71
CA LEU A 374 -8.35 -12.02 1.81
C LEU A 374 -8.20 -12.46 3.26
N TRP A 375 -7.22 -11.90 3.97
CA TRP A 375 -6.93 -12.21 5.37
C TRP A 375 -6.18 -11.06 6.04
N ALA A 376 -6.10 -11.13 7.37
CA ALA A 376 -5.29 -10.22 8.17
C ALA A 376 -4.73 -10.95 9.39
N VAL A 377 -3.42 -10.90 9.57
CA VAL A 377 -2.69 -11.56 10.66
C VAL A 377 -2.09 -10.50 11.58
N GLU A 378 -2.29 -10.67 12.89
CA GLU A 378 -1.68 -9.83 13.92
C GLU A 378 -0.32 -10.38 14.33
N PHE A 379 0.67 -9.48 14.43
CA PHE A 379 2.00 -9.74 14.95
C PHE A 379 2.18 -9.11 16.34
N PRO A 380 3.07 -9.64 17.18
CA PRO A 380 3.36 -9.03 18.48
C PRO A 380 3.91 -7.60 18.37
N ASP A 381 4.60 -7.30 17.28
CA ASP A 381 5.14 -5.98 16.94
C ASP A 381 4.94 -5.66 15.44
N VAL A 382 5.30 -4.45 15.01
CA VAL A 382 5.17 -4.01 13.62
C VAL A 382 6.06 -4.80 12.66
N VAL A 383 5.57 -5.06 11.45
CA VAL A 383 6.35 -5.62 10.35
C VAL A 383 6.82 -4.46 9.47
N LEU A 384 8.11 -4.13 9.52
CA LEU A 384 8.66 -2.94 8.83
C LEU A 384 9.09 -3.22 7.39
N SER A 385 9.48 -4.45 7.09
CA SER A 385 9.93 -4.87 5.77
C SER A 385 8.82 -5.57 5.00
N PRO A 386 8.82 -5.50 3.66
CA PRO A 386 7.98 -6.38 2.84
C PRO A 386 8.19 -7.87 3.19
N PRO A 387 7.13 -8.69 3.16
CA PRO A 387 7.28 -10.14 3.22
C PRO A 387 8.05 -10.69 2.01
N THR A 388 8.75 -11.79 2.21
CA THR A 388 9.50 -12.49 1.16
C THR A 388 8.73 -13.72 0.70
N ALA A 389 8.60 -13.91 -0.61
CA ALA A 389 7.97 -15.10 -1.19
C ALA A 389 8.76 -16.37 -0.82
N GLY A 390 8.04 -17.41 -0.39
CA GLY A 390 8.54 -18.78 -0.31
C GLY A 390 8.26 -19.55 -1.61
N PRO A 391 8.78 -20.79 -1.72
CA PRO A 391 8.67 -21.59 -2.94
C PRO A 391 7.35 -22.36 -3.10
N ASP A 392 6.50 -22.41 -2.06
CA ASP A 392 5.32 -23.28 -1.99
C ASP A 392 4.00 -22.50 -1.83
N GLY A 393 3.88 -21.30 -2.43
CA GLY A 393 2.71 -20.43 -2.29
C GLY A 393 2.58 -19.82 -0.89
N ASP A 394 3.72 -19.57 -0.25
CA ASP A 394 3.83 -19.07 1.12
C ASP A 394 4.68 -17.79 1.19
N ILE A 395 4.68 -17.15 2.35
CA ILE A 395 5.47 -15.96 2.61
C ILE A 395 6.17 -16.03 3.96
N LEU A 396 7.33 -15.37 4.04
CA LEU A 396 8.09 -15.16 5.26
C LEU A 396 7.97 -13.69 5.65
N ALA A 397 7.54 -13.44 6.88
CA ALA A 397 7.47 -12.12 7.46
C ALA A 397 8.09 -12.12 8.84
N VAL A 398 8.76 -11.02 9.19
CA VAL A 398 9.40 -10.82 10.49
C VAL A 398 8.93 -9.49 11.07
N SER A 399 8.42 -9.52 12.30
CA SER A 399 8.15 -8.29 13.05
C SER A 399 9.41 -7.78 13.74
N LEU A 400 9.39 -6.50 14.09
CA LEU A 400 10.51 -5.78 14.69
C LEU A 400 11.06 -6.47 15.95
N ASP A 401 10.22 -7.13 16.76
CA ASP A 401 10.63 -7.88 17.95
C ASP A 401 11.30 -9.24 17.65
N GLY A 402 11.50 -9.57 16.37
CA GLY A 402 12.09 -10.81 15.92
C GLY A 402 11.14 -11.99 15.90
N THR A 403 9.82 -11.78 15.81
CA THR A 403 8.89 -12.88 15.52
C THR A 403 8.89 -13.18 14.01
N LEU A 404 9.59 -14.24 13.61
CA LEU A 404 9.60 -14.76 12.24
C LEU A 404 8.43 -15.73 12.06
N ARG A 405 7.65 -15.56 10.99
CA ARG A 405 6.54 -16.47 10.63
C ARG A 405 6.64 -16.86 9.16
N ARG A 406 6.32 -18.14 8.89
CA ARG A 406 5.94 -18.61 7.56
C ARG A 406 4.43 -18.71 7.52
N LEU A 407 3.81 -18.04 6.54
CA LEU A 407 2.37 -17.97 6.37
C LEU A 407 1.99 -18.50 5.00
N ASP A 408 0.90 -19.24 4.89
CA ASP A 408 0.28 -19.52 3.59
C ASP A 408 -0.17 -18.19 2.95
N LEU A 409 0.21 -17.92 1.70
CA LEU A 409 -0.05 -16.63 1.06
C LEU A 409 -1.55 -16.43 0.77
N ALA A 410 -2.26 -17.50 0.43
CA ALA A 410 -3.67 -17.40 0.07
C ALA A 410 -4.56 -17.14 1.29
N THR A 411 -4.26 -17.76 2.43
CA THR A 411 -5.11 -17.81 3.63
C THR A 411 -4.55 -17.04 4.82
N GLY A 412 -3.26 -16.76 4.86
CA GLY A 412 -2.59 -16.18 6.03
C GLY A 412 -2.44 -17.15 7.20
N GLU A 413 -2.73 -18.45 7.01
CA GLU A 413 -2.51 -19.46 8.04
C GLU A 413 -1.03 -19.53 8.40
N THR A 414 -0.72 -19.49 9.70
CA THR A 414 0.67 -19.63 10.17
C THR A 414 1.11 -21.09 10.08
N LEU A 415 2.00 -21.38 9.14
CA LEU A 415 2.62 -22.70 8.97
C LEU A 415 3.60 -23.01 10.10
N TRP A 416 4.42 -22.02 10.47
CA TRP A 416 5.24 -22.06 11.69
C TRP A 416 5.62 -20.65 12.16
N SER A 417 6.05 -20.54 13.43
CA SER A 417 6.55 -19.29 14.01
C SER A 417 7.76 -19.53 14.92
N THR A 418 8.77 -18.68 14.79
CA THR A 418 10.01 -18.71 15.57
C THR A 418 10.28 -17.34 16.19
N ALA A 419 10.56 -17.33 17.48
CA ALA A 419 11.00 -16.11 18.18
C ALA A 419 12.54 -16.02 18.15
N LEU A 420 13.06 -15.09 17.37
CA LEU A 420 14.49 -14.80 17.24
C LEU A 420 15.05 -14.09 18.48
N ARG A 421 14.18 -13.35 19.20
CA ARG A 421 14.50 -12.58 20.41
C ARG A 421 15.58 -11.52 20.17
N THR A 422 15.51 -10.88 19.01
CA THR A 422 16.42 -9.84 18.56
C THR A 422 15.67 -8.93 17.60
N ASP A 423 16.15 -7.70 17.43
CA ASP A 423 15.48 -6.71 16.61
C ASP A 423 15.84 -6.93 15.14
N VAL A 424 14.84 -7.17 14.29
CA VAL A 424 15.02 -7.41 12.86
C VAL A 424 14.25 -6.36 12.07
N GLU A 425 14.94 -5.66 11.18
CA GLU A 425 14.36 -4.62 10.31
C GLU A 425 14.42 -4.99 8.83
N ALA A 426 15.40 -5.81 8.44
CA ALA A 426 15.58 -6.24 7.06
C ALA A 426 14.60 -7.38 6.72
N PRO A 427 14.15 -7.46 5.45
CA PRO A 427 13.37 -8.60 4.99
C PRO A 427 14.16 -9.91 5.14
N PRO A 428 13.50 -11.04 5.45
CA PRO A 428 14.14 -12.34 5.48
C PRO A 428 14.57 -12.76 4.06
N ALA A 429 15.71 -13.41 3.91
CA ALA A 429 16.12 -14.03 2.64
C ALA A 429 15.73 -15.50 2.62
N VAL A 430 15.18 -15.99 1.51
CA VAL A 430 14.72 -17.38 1.36
C VAL A 430 15.43 -18.02 0.17
N GLY A 431 16.03 -19.19 0.37
CA GLY A 431 16.75 -19.93 -0.67
C GLY A 431 17.31 -21.23 -0.12
N ASP A 432 17.53 -22.23 -0.98
CA ASP A 432 18.21 -23.50 -0.61
C ASP A 432 17.63 -24.21 0.64
N GLY A 433 16.30 -24.10 0.83
CA GLY A 433 15.60 -24.70 1.96
C GLY A 433 15.94 -24.07 3.33
N ILE A 434 16.48 -22.85 3.34
CA ILE A 434 16.67 -22.02 4.53
C ILE A 434 15.96 -20.67 4.40
N VAL A 435 15.71 -20.06 5.55
CA VAL A 435 15.40 -18.65 5.69
C VAL A 435 16.49 -18.00 6.53
N VAL A 436 17.03 -16.89 6.06
CA VAL A 436 18.12 -16.16 6.70
C VAL A 436 17.62 -14.78 7.12
N VAL A 437 17.96 -14.39 8.33
CA VAL A 437 17.67 -13.06 8.88
C VAL A 437 18.94 -12.44 9.41
N VAL A 438 18.99 -11.11 9.39
CA VAL A 438 20.06 -10.34 10.02
C VAL A 438 19.44 -9.39 11.04
N ASP A 439 19.97 -9.43 12.25
CA ASP A 439 19.53 -8.53 13.31
C ASP A 439 20.29 -7.21 13.31
N ARG A 440 19.77 -6.21 14.03
CA ARG A 440 20.40 -4.88 14.15
C ARG A 440 21.83 -4.93 14.75
N GLY A 441 22.20 -6.05 15.37
CA GLY A 441 23.53 -6.28 15.94
C GLY A 441 24.55 -6.86 14.97
N GLY A 442 24.16 -7.14 13.72
CA GLY A 442 24.97 -7.82 12.71
C GLY A 442 25.02 -9.34 12.89
N THR A 443 24.10 -9.92 13.66
CA THR A 443 24.00 -11.39 13.78
C THR A 443 23.19 -11.92 12.62
N VAL A 444 23.80 -12.78 11.81
CA VAL A 444 23.13 -13.51 10.74
C VAL A 444 22.71 -14.88 11.26
N ILE A 445 21.42 -15.20 11.12
CA ILE A 445 20.81 -16.41 11.67
C ILE A 445 20.09 -17.12 10.54
N ALA A 446 20.42 -18.39 10.32
CA ALA A 446 19.72 -19.23 9.36
C ALA A 446 18.82 -20.23 10.06
N HIS A 447 17.59 -20.34 9.57
CA HIS A 447 16.60 -21.30 9.99
C HIS A 447 16.23 -22.22 8.84
N SER A 448 15.76 -23.40 9.17
CA SER A 448 15.16 -24.33 8.24
C SER A 448 13.83 -23.77 7.73
N LEU A 449 13.66 -23.67 6.42
CA LEU A 449 12.41 -23.20 5.82
C LEU A 449 11.21 -24.13 6.13
N ALA A 450 11.50 -25.43 6.30
CA ALA A 450 10.47 -26.45 6.51
C ALA A 450 9.77 -26.36 7.88
N ASP A 451 10.50 -25.98 8.93
CA ASP A 451 9.99 -26.07 10.32
C ASP A 451 10.42 -24.90 11.23
N GLY A 452 11.15 -23.92 10.70
CA GLY A 452 11.61 -22.74 11.45
C GLY A 452 12.74 -23.02 12.45
N SER A 453 13.28 -24.25 12.50
CA SER A 453 14.36 -24.62 13.41
C SER A 453 15.67 -23.92 13.04
N GLU A 454 16.40 -23.40 14.03
CA GLU A 454 17.69 -22.75 13.80
C GLU A 454 18.73 -23.77 13.31
N ARG A 455 19.45 -23.43 12.24
CA ARG A 455 20.55 -24.22 11.68
C ARG A 455 21.90 -23.72 12.16
N TRP A 456 22.13 -22.42 12.05
CA TRP A 456 23.37 -21.78 12.48
C TRP A 456 23.14 -20.29 12.78
N ARG A 457 24.07 -19.72 13.55
CA ARG A 457 24.16 -18.28 13.83
C ARG A 457 25.61 -17.84 13.79
N THR A 458 25.88 -16.71 13.14
CA THR A 458 27.23 -16.14 13.04
C THR A 458 27.15 -14.63 13.08
N ARG A 459 28.08 -13.99 13.77
CA ARG A 459 28.18 -12.53 13.82
C ARG A 459 29.09 -12.04 12.68
N TYR A 460 28.57 -11.10 11.89
CA TYR A 460 29.30 -10.36 10.88
C TYR A 460 29.17 -8.87 11.22
N ASP A 461 30.29 -8.24 11.57
CA ASP A 461 30.23 -6.86 12.07
C ASP A 461 29.70 -5.92 10.98
N GLY A 462 28.68 -5.14 11.34
CA GLY A 462 28.01 -4.21 10.44
C GLY A 462 27.12 -4.85 9.38
N ALA A 463 26.86 -6.17 9.43
CA ALA A 463 25.94 -6.82 8.50
C ALA A 463 24.52 -6.21 8.59
N GLU A 464 23.95 -5.89 7.44
CA GLU A 464 22.66 -5.19 7.31
C GLU A 464 21.75 -5.81 6.26
N LEU A 465 22.31 -6.38 5.18
CA LEU A 465 21.55 -7.02 4.12
C LEU A 465 21.92 -8.48 3.98
N VAL A 466 20.92 -9.31 3.64
CA VAL A 466 21.08 -10.72 3.36
C VAL A 466 20.32 -11.11 2.08
N ALA A 467 20.90 -12.00 1.30
CA ALA A 467 20.24 -12.71 0.20
C ALA A 467 20.62 -14.19 0.25
N ALA A 468 19.77 -15.07 -0.28
CA ALA A 468 20.01 -16.51 -0.30
C ALA A 468 19.46 -17.10 -1.59
N GLY A 469 20.18 -18.06 -2.16
CA GLY A 469 19.80 -18.73 -3.40
C GLY A 469 21.00 -19.32 -4.11
N GLU A 470 20.75 -20.20 -5.07
CA GLU A 470 21.78 -20.82 -5.92
C GLU A 470 22.96 -21.43 -5.13
N GLY A 471 22.68 -21.94 -3.93
CA GLY A 471 23.68 -22.57 -3.08
C GLY A 471 24.55 -21.61 -2.29
N VAL A 472 24.21 -20.33 -2.17
CA VAL A 472 24.96 -19.32 -1.38
C VAL A 472 24.06 -18.46 -0.49
N VAL A 473 24.60 -18.02 0.64
CA VAL A 473 24.04 -16.91 1.43
C VAL A 473 24.97 -15.72 1.32
N VAL A 474 24.47 -14.58 0.86
CA VAL A 474 25.24 -13.35 0.71
C VAL A 474 24.88 -12.41 1.84
N VAL A 475 25.90 -11.80 2.44
CA VAL A 475 25.75 -10.79 3.49
C VAL A 475 26.51 -9.54 3.05
N GLN A 476 25.89 -8.38 3.19
CA GLN A 476 26.56 -7.09 2.99
C GLN A 476 26.55 -6.27 4.27
N SER A 477 27.69 -5.67 4.60
CA SER A 477 27.80 -4.72 5.71
C SER A 477 27.74 -3.27 5.27
N SER A 478 27.39 -2.39 6.22
CA SER A 478 27.67 -0.95 6.09
C SER A 478 29.15 -0.59 6.13
N GLY A 479 30.02 -1.57 6.44
CA GLY A 479 31.47 -1.45 6.45
C GLY A 479 32.12 -1.57 5.07
N ALA A 480 31.33 -1.71 4.01
CA ALA A 480 31.76 -1.97 2.63
C ALA A 480 32.29 -3.38 2.38
N ASP A 481 31.89 -4.38 3.16
CA ASP A 481 32.27 -5.78 2.92
C ASP A 481 31.06 -6.59 2.42
N VAL A 482 31.31 -7.49 1.47
CA VAL A 482 30.38 -8.51 0.99
C VAL A 482 30.96 -9.88 1.26
N TRP A 483 30.21 -10.74 1.92
CA TRP A 483 30.58 -12.13 2.20
C TRP A 483 29.62 -13.09 1.51
N ALA A 484 30.16 -14.08 0.81
CA ALA A 484 29.42 -15.25 0.40
C ALA A 484 29.67 -16.40 1.37
N LEU A 485 28.61 -16.98 1.87
CA LEU A 485 28.60 -17.99 2.90
C LEU A 485 28.00 -19.30 2.38
N ASP A 486 28.46 -20.40 2.95
CA ASP A 486 27.84 -21.69 2.75
C ASP A 486 26.48 -21.77 3.46
N PRO A 487 25.37 -22.08 2.77
CA PRO A 487 24.04 -22.15 3.37
C PRO A 487 23.91 -23.18 4.49
N ALA A 488 24.71 -24.25 4.48
CA ALA A 488 24.58 -25.34 5.44
C ALA A 488 25.19 -25.00 6.81
N ASN A 489 26.22 -24.14 6.86
CA ASN A 489 26.96 -23.89 8.10
C ASN A 489 27.41 -22.44 8.32
N GLY A 490 27.16 -21.54 7.37
CA GLY A 490 27.51 -20.12 7.46
C GLY A 490 29.00 -19.82 7.32
N ALA A 491 29.83 -20.76 6.85
CA ALA A 491 31.25 -20.55 6.63
C ALA A 491 31.48 -19.67 5.39
N VAL A 492 32.40 -18.71 5.48
CA VAL A 492 32.80 -17.86 4.36
C VAL A 492 33.42 -18.70 3.25
N ARG A 493 32.85 -18.60 2.04
CA ARG A 493 33.41 -19.13 0.80
C ARG A 493 34.35 -18.14 0.15
N TRP A 494 33.93 -16.88 0.09
CA TRP A 494 34.73 -15.74 -0.36
C TRP A 494 34.22 -14.44 0.26
N ASP A 495 35.07 -13.42 0.26
CA ASP A 495 34.76 -12.06 0.67
C ASP A 495 35.36 -11.05 -0.31
N SER A 496 34.74 -9.86 -0.39
CA SER A 496 35.18 -8.76 -1.24
C SER A 496 34.78 -7.41 -0.64
N GLU A 497 35.58 -6.37 -0.92
CA GLU A 497 35.21 -4.99 -0.63
C GLU A 497 34.21 -4.49 -1.69
N HIS A 498 33.13 -3.84 -1.26
CA HIS A 498 32.15 -3.12 -2.07
C HIS A 498 31.71 -1.85 -1.34
N ARG A 499 32.13 -0.69 -1.85
CA ARG A 499 31.95 0.60 -1.18
C ARG A 499 30.49 1.06 -1.13
N GLY A 500 30.23 1.94 -0.16
CA GLY A 500 28.92 2.53 0.09
C GLY A 500 28.09 1.73 1.09
N VAL A 501 26.91 2.28 1.40
CA VAL A 501 25.89 1.64 2.22
C VAL A 501 25.05 0.74 1.33
N GLY A 502 24.97 -0.54 1.68
CA GLY A 502 24.16 -1.52 0.94
C GLY A 502 22.69 -1.11 0.86
N ARG A 503 22.08 -1.34 -0.30
CA ARG A 503 20.68 -1.06 -0.57
C ARG A 503 19.91 -2.29 -1.01
N GLN A 504 20.52 -3.11 -1.87
CA GLN A 504 19.87 -4.30 -2.39
C GLN A 504 20.91 -5.38 -2.72
N LEU A 505 20.53 -6.64 -2.47
CA LEU A 505 21.27 -7.82 -2.87
C LEU A 505 20.38 -8.68 -3.78
N LEU A 506 20.96 -9.24 -4.83
CA LEU A 506 20.27 -10.15 -5.74
C LEU A 506 21.19 -11.34 -6.07
N VAL A 507 20.64 -12.54 -6.03
CA VAL A 507 21.34 -13.78 -6.39
C VAL A 507 20.53 -14.48 -7.47
N MET A 508 21.10 -14.58 -8.68
CA MET A 508 20.49 -15.28 -9.80
C MET A 508 21.50 -15.52 -10.92
N SER A 509 21.22 -16.51 -11.76
CA SER A 509 22.00 -16.83 -12.96
C SER A 509 23.49 -17.08 -12.69
N GLY A 510 23.80 -17.64 -11.52
CA GLY A 510 25.18 -17.93 -11.05
C GLY A 510 25.94 -16.69 -10.57
N VAL A 511 25.27 -15.56 -10.38
CA VAL A 511 25.89 -14.27 -10.04
C VAL A 511 25.22 -13.65 -8.81
N VAL A 512 26.05 -13.07 -7.96
CA VAL A 512 25.67 -12.20 -6.86
C VAL A 512 25.84 -10.76 -7.34
N VAL A 513 24.79 -9.94 -7.23
CA VAL A 513 24.87 -8.50 -7.47
C VAL A 513 24.53 -7.76 -6.18
N ALA A 514 25.44 -6.87 -5.76
CA ALA A 514 25.23 -5.98 -4.63
C ALA A 514 25.14 -4.54 -5.13
N GLN A 515 24.11 -3.82 -4.69
CA GLN A 515 23.91 -2.41 -4.96
C GLN A 515 24.04 -1.62 -3.67
N SER A 516 24.81 -0.54 -3.73
CA SER A 516 24.97 0.46 -2.69
C SER A 516 24.51 1.84 -3.16
N ASP A 517 24.62 2.83 -2.30
CA ASP A 517 24.45 4.23 -2.65
C ASP A 517 25.58 4.82 -3.51
N GLU A 518 26.66 4.07 -3.72
CA GLU A 518 27.83 4.49 -4.53
C GLU A 518 27.96 3.70 -5.85
N SER A 519 27.63 2.41 -5.88
CA SER A 519 27.77 1.56 -7.07
C SER A 519 26.91 0.29 -7.01
N ALA A 520 26.78 -0.37 -8.16
CA ALA A 520 26.43 -1.79 -8.23
C ALA A 520 27.64 -2.61 -8.67
N ALA A 521 27.86 -3.78 -8.07
CA ALA A 521 28.96 -4.67 -8.43
C ALA A 521 28.51 -6.13 -8.38
N ALA A 522 29.20 -6.99 -9.14
CA ALA A 522 28.85 -8.39 -9.27
C ALA A 522 30.01 -9.36 -9.11
N TRP A 523 29.69 -10.56 -8.62
CA TRP A 523 30.62 -11.66 -8.38
C TRP A 523 29.99 -12.99 -8.79
N ALA A 524 30.81 -13.95 -9.20
CA ALA A 524 30.34 -15.31 -9.41
C ALA A 524 30.03 -15.99 -8.08
N VAL A 525 28.91 -16.72 -7.99
CA VAL A 525 28.50 -17.46 -6.79
C VAL A 525 29.58 -18.44 -6.35
N ASP A 526 30.08 -19.24 -7.29
CA ASP A 526 31.17 -20.22 -7.08
C ASP A 526 32.57 -19.65 -7.36
N GLY A 527 32.72 -18.33 -7.29
CA GLY A 527 33.98 -17.63 -7.52
C GLY A 527 34.92 -17.63 -6.32
N ASP A 528 35.98 -16.82 -6.41
CA ASP A 528 36.99 -16.59 -5.38
C ASP A 528 36.90 -15.19 -4.74
N GLY A 529 35.79 -14.47 -4.98
CA GLY A 529 35.62 -13.07 -4.57
C GLY A 529 36.16 -12.06 -5.59
N THR A 530 36.69 -12.49 -6.73
CA THR A 530 37.05 -11.56 -7.82
C THR A 530 35.79 -10.96 -8.44
N MET A 531 35.72 -9.62 -8.44
CA MET A 531 34.63 -8.86 -9.06
C MET A 531 34.58 -9.10 -10.57
N LEU A 532 33.40 -9.46 -11.08
CA LEU A 532 33.12 -9.65 -12.50
C LEU A 532 33.00 -8.30 -13.23
N TRP A 533 32.18 -7.42 -12.67
CA TRP A 533 31.92 -6.08 -13.21
C TRP A 533 31.40 -5.13 -12.13
N SER A 534 31.42 -3.84 -12.44
CA SER A 534 30.85 -2.75 -11.63
C SER A 534 30.14 -1.71 -12.51
N SER A 535 29.18 -0.99 -11.94
CA SER A 535 28.43 0.09 -12.56
C SER A 535 28.16 1.21 -11.55
N ASP A 536 28.05 2.45 -12.03
CA ASP A 536 27.71 3.64 -11.22
C ASP A 536 26.18 3.78 -10.99
N ALA A 537 25.40 2.74 -11.28
CA ALA A 537 23.97 2.71 -11.06
C ALA A 537 23.63 2.46 -9.57
N THR A 538 23.00 3.44 -8.93
CA THR A 538 22.85 3.49 -7.46
C THR A 538 21.40 3.57 -6.97
N GLU A 539 20.42 3.59 -7.87
CA GLU A 539 19.01 3.84 -7.51
C GLU A 539 18.19 2.56 -7.35
N GLY A 540 18.52 1.49 -8.07
CA GLY A 540 17.77 0.24 -7.98
C GLY A 540 18.38 -0.90 -8.78
N LEU A 541 17.99 -2.11 -8.41
CA LEU A 541 18.46 -3.35 -9.00
C LEU A 541 17.26 -4.29 -9.16
N PHE A 542 17.08 -4.87 -10.34
CA PHE A 542 16.06 -5.88 -10.59
C PHE A 542 16.67 -7.05 -11.36
N GLY A 543 15.98 -8.19 -11.33
CA GLY A 543 16.28 -9.32 -12.20
C GLY A 543 15.03 -10.01 -12.76
N ASP A 544 15.16 -10.60 -13.94
CA ASP A 544 14.13 -11.43 -14.58
C ASP A 544 14.48 -12.93 -14.62
N GLY A 545 15.56 -13.34 -13.95
CA GLY A 545 16.09 -14.71 -13.98
C GLY A 545 17.15 -14.97 -15.06
N GLU A 546 17.32 -14.07 -16.04
CA GLU A 546 18.37 -14.18 -17.08
C GLU A 546 19.25 -12.92 -17.19
N ARG A 547 18.72 -11.76 -16.81
CA ARG A 547 19.29 -10.43 -16.98
C ARG A 547 19.09 -9.60 -15.72
N PHE A 548 19.88 -8.54 -15.62
CA PHE A 548 19.79 -7.54 -14.59
C PHE A 548 19.34 -6.21 -15.19
N VAL A 549 18.48 -5.49 -14.49
CA VAL A 549 18.29 -4.06 -14.75
C VAL A 549 18.91 -3.28 -13.60
N LEU A 550 19.83 -2.40 -13.96
CA LEU A 550 20.44 -1.42 -13.08
C LEU A 550 19.78 -0.06 -13.31
N VAL A 551 19.31 0.55 -12.24
CA VAL A 551 18.66 1.87 -12.28
C VAL A 551 19.65 2.91 -11.78
N GLY A 552 19.94 3.89 -12.62
CA GLY A 552 20.69 5.08 -12.27
C GLY A 552 19.79 6.33 -12.20
N LEU A 553 20.39 7.46 -11.84
CA LEU A 553 19.68 8.74 -11.75
C LEU A 553 19.14 9.22 -13.11
N SER A 554 19.90 9.00 -14.19
CA SER A 554 19.60 9.48 -15.54
C SER A 554 19.20 8.38 -16.52
N GLY A 555 19.10 7.12 -16.09
CA GLY A 555 18.84 6.03 -17.01
C GLY A 555 18.69 4.65 -16.38
N LEU A 556 18.35 3.69 -17.22
CA LEU A 556 18.29 2.26 -16.92
C LEU A 556 19.28 1.55 -17.82
N GLU A 557 19.96 0.54 -17.30
CA GLU A 557 20.89 -0.31 -18.04
C GLU A 557 20.48 -1.77 -17.88
N VAL A 558 20.37 -2.51 -18.99
CA VAL A 558 20.10 -3.95 -18.96
C VAL A 558 21.37 -4.71 -19.24
N ARG A 559 21.74 -5.63 -18.34
CA ARG A 559 22.97 -6.41 -18.40
C ARG A 559 22.74 -7.91 -18.35
N THR A 560 23.62 -8.65 -18.98
CA THR A 560 23.79 -10.09 -18.75
C THR A 560 24.54 -10.35 -17.44
N PRO A 561 24.54 -11.59 -16.92
CA PRO A 561 25.29 -11.94 -15.71
C PRO A 561 26.80 -11.74 -15.82
N ASP A 562 27.39 -11.95 -17.01
CA ASP A 562 28.81 -11.70 -17.30
C ASP A 562 29.14 -10.22 -17.54
N GLY A 563 28.13 -9.34 -17.55
CA GLY A 563 28.31 -7.88 -17.56
C GLY A 563 28.21 -7.23 -18.94
N GLU A 564 27.80 -7.96 -19.98
CA GLU A 564 27.49 -7.39 -21.30
C GLU A 564 26.27 -6.47 -21.19
N VAL A 565 26.38 -5.27 -21.77
CA VAL A 565 25.28 -4.29 -21.82
C VAL A 565 24.41 -4.58 -23.03
N LEU A 566 23.17 -4.99 -22.78
CA LEU A 566 22.20 -5.34 -23.82
C LEU A 566 21.41 -4.12 -24.32
N GLY A 567 21.21 -3.12 -23.46
CA GLY A 567 20.49 -1.90 -23.82
C GLY A 567 20.51 -0.85 -22.71
N GLU A 568 20.33 0.40 -23.12
CA GLU A 568 20.27 1.57 -22.23
C GLU A 568 19.04 2.40 -22.56
N VAL A 569 18.40 2.93 -21.51
CA VAL A 569 17.23 3.80 -21.63
C VAL A 569 17.51 5.08 -20.86
N GLU A 570 17.53 6.21 -21.55
CA GLU A 570 17.63 7.51 -20.90
C GLU A 570 16.31 7.83 -20.17
N LEU A 571 16.43 8.24 -18.91
CA LEU A 571 15.34 8.80 -18.12
C LEU A 571 15.54 10.32 -18.05
N GLY A 572 14.44 11.08 -18.10
CA GLY A 572 14.49 12.53 -17.88
C GLY A 572 15.14 12.87 -16.53
N GLU A 573 15.83 14.02 -16.47
CA GLU A 573 16.45 14.50 -15.22
C GLU A 573 15.41 14.55 -14.09
N ALA A 574 15.65 13.84 -12.99
CA ALA A 574 14.89 14.06 -11.77
C ALA A 574 15.26 15.44 -11.22
N SER A 575 14.26 16.28 -10.95
CA SER A 575 14.47 17.45 -10.13
C SER A 575 14.83 17.02 -8.70
N ILE A 576 15.78 17.74 -8.10
CA ILE A 576 16.19 17.51 -6.71
C ILE A 576 14.96 17.73 -5.81
N GLY A 577 14.45 16.66 -5.20
CA GLY A 577 13.28 16.70 -4.30
C GLY A 577 12.11 15.79 -4.67
N VAL A 578 12.15 15.11 -5.82
CA VAL A 578 11.09 14.18 -6.26
C VAL A 578 11.30 12.78 -5.66
N SER A 579 10.24 12.22 -5.07
CA SER A 579 10.22 10.79 -4.74
C SER A 579 10.08 9.98 -6.03
N ARG A 580 11.04 9.09 -6.29
CA ARG A 580 11.04 8.18 -7.43
C ARG A 580 10.83 6.75 -6.95
N VAL A 581 9.87 6.06 -7.55
CA VAL A 581 9.62 4.64 -7.31
C VAL A 581 9.77 3.92 -8.64
N VAL A 582 10.61 2.88 -8.67
CA VAL A 582 10.84 2.09 -9.88
C VAL A 582 10.34 0.68 -9.61
N MET A 583 9.53 0.14 -10.51
CA MET A 583 8.91 -1.18 -10.33
C MET A 583 8.99 -2.00 -11.60
N PRO A 584 9.28 -3.31 -11.47
CA PRO A 584 9.15 -4.23 -12.59
C PRO A 584 7.67 -4.38 -12.96
N MET A 585 7.44 -4.66 -14.24
CA MET A 585 6.15 -5.00 -14.84
C MET A 585 6.32 -6.26 -15.69
N PRO A 586 5.25 -6.99 -16.01
CA PRO A 586 5.32 -8.20 -16.85
C PRO A 586 6.04 -8.02 -18.20
N HIS A 587 6.11 -6.79 -18.73
CA HIS A 587 6.72 -6.46 -20.03
C HIS A 587 7.59 -5.18 -20.00
N GLY A 588 8.22 -4.86 -18.87
CA GLY A 588 9.12 -3.72 -18.77
C GLY A 588 9.22 -3.15 -17.35
N ILE A 589 9.48 -1.84 -17.26
CA ILE A 589 9.66 -1.14 -15.99
C ILE A 589 8.81 0.12 -15.97
N ARG A 590 8.18 0.40 -14.83
CA ARG A 590 7.54 1.70 -14.56
C ARG A 590 8.36 2.50 -13.57
N VAL A 591 8.63 3.74 -13.94
CA VAL A 591 9.25 4.74 -13.08
C VAL A 591 8.16 5.77 -12.75
N LEU A 592 7.74 5.79 -11.49
CA LEU A 592 6.83 6.77 -10.95
C LEU A 592 7.64 7.90 -10.31
N GLN A 593 7.34 9.15 -10.70
CA GLN A 593 7.98 10.34 -10.17
C GLN A 593 6.94 11.27 -9.56
N SER A 594 6.99 11.49 -8.25
CA SER A 594 6.09 12.42 -7.58
C SER A 594 6.65 13.84 -7.67
N ASN A 595 6.03 14.68 -8.50
CA ASN A 595 6.37 16.10 -8.50
C ASN A 595 5.84 16.73 -7.21
N THR A 596 6.69 16.87 -6.19
CA THR A 596 6.46 17.80 -5.08
C THR A 596 6.65 19.24 -5.53
N THR A 597 6.01 19.64 -6.63
CA THR A 597 5.82 21.06 -6.93
C THR A 597 4.63 21.48 -6.08
N GLY A 598 4.95 22.12 -4.95
CA GLY A 598 3.96 22.73 -4.08
C GLY A 598 2.94 23.51 -4.90
N MET A 599 1.67 23.32 -4.53
CA MET A 599 0.57 24.15 -4.97
C MET A 599 0.90 25.60 -4.57
N GLU A 600 1.49 26.39 -5.47
CA GLU A 600 1.49 27.83 -5.33
C GLU A 600 0.04 28.29 -5.46
N VAL A 601 -0.62 28.47 -4.31
CA VAL A 601 -1.87 29.21 -4.23
C VAL A 601 -1.51 30.67 -4.51
N GLY A 602 -1.54 31.04 -5.78
CA GLY A 602 -1.37 32.41 -6.23
C GLY A 602 -2.60 33.27 -5.91
N GLY A 603 -2.38 34.24 -5.00
CA GLY A 603 -3.00 35.57 -4.84
C GLY A 603 -4.43 35.83 -5.28
#